data_AF-A0A176S7A7-F1
#
_entry.id   AF-A0A176S7A7-F1
#
_cell.length_a   1.000
_cell.length_b   1.000
_cell.length_c   1.000
_cell.angle_alpha   90.00
_cell.angle_beta   90.00
_cell.angle_gamma   90.00
#
_symmetry.space_group_name_H-M   'P 1'
#
loop_
_entity.id
_entity.type
_entity.pdbx_description
1 polymer ?
#
loop_
_entity_poly.entity_id
_entity_poly.type
_entity_poly.pdbx_seq_one_letter_code
_entity_poly.pdbx_strand_id
1 'polypeptide(L)'
;MTNQKAKLAEFGSMVAKHAPENGLYPTDIYHLVTFRESQSKGRIPWVYEPVLIIAAQGRKYVYLNGKRYEYSAGNFLALFMPMANFI
;
A
#
# COMPACT_ATOMS: atom_id res chain seq x y z
N MET A 1 22.53 -0.97 -9.70
CA MET A 1 21.58 0.05 -9.18
C MET A 1 20.56 0.53 -10.23
N THR A 2 20.91 0.63 -11.52
CA THR A 2 19.99 1.05 -12.60
C THR A 2 18.79 0.10 -12.81
N ASN A 3 19.00 -1.21 -12.69
CA ASN A 3 17.96 -2.23 -12.90
C ASN A 3 16.84 -2.17 -11.84
N GLN A 4 17.16 -1.92 -10.57
CA GLN A 4 16.16 -1.93 -9.50
C GLN A 4 15.20 -0.74 -9.57
N LYS A 5 15.69 0.45 -9.92
CA LYS A 5 14.83 1.62 -10.17
C LYS A 5 13.92 1.39 -11.39
N ALA A 6 14.45 0.79 -12.46
CA ALA A 6 13.67 0.46 -13.64
C ALA A 6 12.54 -0.53 -13.31
N LYS A 7 12.84 -1.60 -12.57
CA LYS A 7 11.85 -2.58 -12.10
C LYS A 7 10.77 -1.94 -11.20
N LEU A 8 11.15 -1.00 -10.34
CA LEU A 8 10.19 -0.30 -9.49
C LEU A 8 9.25 0.61 -10.31
N ALA A 9 9.78 1.30 -11.32
CA ALA A 9 8.98 2.11 -12.24
C ALA A 9 8.03 1.26 -13.10
N GLU A 10 8.49 0.10 -13.56
CA GLU A 10 7.68 -0.90 -14.26
C GLU A 10 6.55 -1.40 -13.34
N PHE A 11 6.87 -1.76 -12.10
CA PHE A 11 5.88 -2.17 -11.10
C PHE A 11 4.82 -1.09 -10.86
N GLY A 12 5.24 0.17 -10.67
CA GLY A 12 4.32 1.30 -10.55
C GLY A 12 3.38 1.45 -11.75
N SER A 13 3.92 1.31 -12.97
CA SER A 13 3.16 1.38 -14.21
C SER A 13 2.16 0.22 -14.34
N MET A 14 2.52 -0.98 -13.92
CA MET A 14 1.63 -2.15 -13.92
C MET A 14 0.49 -1.98 -12.92
N VAL A 15 0.75 -1.46 -11.72
CA VAL A 15 -0.30 -1.17 -10.73
C VAL A 15 -1.25 -0.08 -11.23
N ALA A 16 -0.72 0.99 -11.84
CA ALA A 16 -1.54 2.07 -12.38
C ALA A 16 -2.52 1.60 -13.48
N LYS A 17 -2.13 0.63 -14.31
CA LYS A 17 -3.01 0.02 -15.32
C LYS A 17 -4.20 -0.74 -14.71
N HIS A 18 -4.03 -1.31 -13.51
CA HIS A 18 -5.06 -2.10 -12.83
C HIS A 18 -5.88 -1.29 -11.81
N ALA A 19 -5.50 -0.03 -11.55
CA ALA A 19 -6.23 0.91 -10.69
C ALA A 19 -6.42 2.26 -11.43
N PRO A 20 -7.35 2.33 -12.41
CA PRO A 20 -7.51 3.50 -13.27
C PRO A 20 -7.98 4.76 -12.51
N GLU A 21 -8.78 4.61 -11.45
CA GLU A 21 -9.27 5.71 -10.61
C GLU A 21 -8.97 5.48 -9.13
N ASN A 22 -9.33 6.42 -8.25
CA ASN A 22 -9.20 6.23 -6.80
C ASN A 22 -10.12 5.09 -6.32
N GLY A 23 -9.59 4.16 -5.53
CA GLY A 23 -10.35 3.03 -5.01
C GLY A 23 -9.55 1.74 -4.91
N LEU A 24 -10.27 0.65 -4.64
CA LEU A 24 -9.76 -0.73 -4.64
C LEU A 24 -10.25 -1.45 -5.90
N TYR A 25 -9.35 -2.15 -6.57
CA TYR A 25 -9.64 -2.90 -7.79
C TYR A 25 -9.18 -4.35 -7.63
N PRO A 26 -10.10 -5.33 -7.73
CA PRO A 26 -9.71 -6.73 -7.75
C PRO A 26 -8.91 -7.05 -9.01
N THR A 27 -8.07 -8.08 -8.92
CA THR A 27 -7.36 -8.65 -10.07
C THR A 27 -7.82 -10.10 -10.28
N ASP A 28 -7.44 -10.70 -11.40
CA ASP A 28 -7.70 -12.12 -11.66
C ASP A 28 -6.91 -13.06 -10.73
N ILE A 29 -5.92 -12.52 -9.99
CA ILE A 29 -5.20 -13.25 -8.97
C ILE A 29 -6.01 -13.19 -7.66
N TYR A 30 -6.42 -14.36 -7.19
CA TYR A 30 -7.18 -14.49 -5.95
C TYR A 30 -6.44 -13.83 -4.77
N HIS A 31 -7.16 -13.04 -3.98
CA HIS A 31 -6.65 -12.21 -2.87
C HIS A 31 -5.67 -11.09 -3.22
N LEU A 32 -5.41 -10.80 -4.50
CA LEU A 32 -4.66 -9.63 -4.92
C LEU A 32 -5.60 -8.51 -5.38
N VAL A 33 -5.51 -7.38 -4.69
CA VAL A 33 -6.20 -6.14 -5.04
C VAL A 33 -5.17 -5.04 -5.29
N THR A 34 -5.47 -4.15 -6.22
CA THR A 34 -4.72 -2.91 -6.40
C THR A 34 -5.48 -1.75 -5.77
N PHE A 35 -4.74 -0.76 -5.28
CA PHE A 35 -5.30 0.40 -4.59
C PHE A 35 -4.70 1.67 -5.15
N ARG A 36 -5.55 2.68 -5.38
CA ARG A 36 -5.12 4.01 -5.76
C ARG A 36 -5.81 5.06 -4.91
N GLU A 37 -5.03 6.05 -4.53
CA GLU A 37 -5.52 7.28 -3.92
C GLU A 37 -4.61 8.42 -4.39
N SER A 38 -5.21 9.41 -5.06
CA SER A 38 -4.48 10.51 -5.70
C SER A 38 -4.44 11.77 -4.83
N GLN A 39 -5.23 11.81 -3.75
CA GLN A 39 -5.21 12.91 -2.79
C GLN A 39 -4.74 12.44 -1.41
N SER A 40 -4.03 13.30 -0.67
CA SER A 40 -3.66 12.97 0.70
C SER A 40 -4.92 12.86 1.55
N LYS A 41 -5.22 11.66 2.03
CA LYS A 41 -6.23 11.46 3.07
C LYS A 41 -5.65 11.82 4.44
N GLY A 42 -6.47 12.46 5.27
CA GLY A 42 -6.15 12.67 6.68
C GLY A 42 -6.01 11.34 7.43
N ARG A 43 -5.59 11.41 8.70
CA ARG A 43 -5.48 10.22 9.55
C ARG A 43 -6.89 9.63 9.76
N ILE A 44 -7.10 8.41 9.30
CA ILE A 44 -8.32 7.64 9.53
C ILE A 44 -8.00 6.40 10.38
N PRO A 45 -8.85 6.03 11.36
CA PRO A 45 -8.75 4.74 12.02
C PRO A 45 -9.06 3.62 11.03
N TRP A 46 -8.31 2.53 11.09
CA TRP A 46 -8.52 1.38 10.20
C TRP A 46 -8.09 0.09 10.89
N VAL A 47 -8.92 -0.95 10.77
CA VAL A 47 -8.54 -2.32 11.16
C VAL A 47 -8.21 -3.08 9.89
N TYR A 48 -7.00 -3.61 9.81
CA TYR A 48 -6.58 -4.45 8.70
C TYR A 48 -6.77 -5.91 9.08
N GLU A 49 -7.38 -6.69 8.18
CA GLU A 49 -7.15 -8.13 8.16
C GLU A 49 -5.69 -8.43 7.81
N PRO A 50 -5.18 -9.66 8.08
CA PRO A 50 -3.83 -10.03 7.69
C PRO A 50 -3.57 -9.78 6.19
N VAL A 51 -2.56 -8.98 5.88
CA VAL A 51 -2.30 -8.51 4.51
C VAL A 51 -0.84 -8.09 4.32
N LEU A 52 -0.34 -8.29 3.10
CA LEU A 52 0.90 -7.69 2.61
C LEU A 52 0.57 -6.54 1.66
N ILE A 53 1.04 -5.33 1.98
CA ILE A 53 0.88 -4.14 1.13
C ILE A 53 2.25 -3.74 0.60
N ILE A 54 2.40 -3.69 -0.72
CA ILE A 54 3.61 -3.22 -1.38
C ILE A 54 3.35 -1.82 -1.94
N ALA A 55 4.16 -0.84 -1.54
CA ALA A 55 4.03 0.53 -2.04
C ALA A 55 4.63 0.62 -3.45
N ALA A 56 3.77 0.68 -4.46
CA ALA A 56 4.20 0.80 -5.86
C ALA A 56 4.71 2.21 -6.19
N GLN A 57 4.04 3.24 -5.67
CA GLN A 57 4.38 4.64 -5.86
C GLN A 57 3.81 5.50 -4.73
N GLY A 58 4.26 6.76 -4.65
CA GLY A 58 3.82 7.68 -3.60
C GLY A 58 4.33 7.27 -2.22
N ARG A 59 3.57 7.63 -1.18
CA ARG A 59 3.90 7.34 0.22
C ARG A 59 2.64 7.13 1.06
N LYS A 60 2.68 6.15 1.95
CA LYS A 60 1.63 5.85 2.94
C LYS A 60 2.16 6.09 4.34
N TYR A 61 1.41 6.85 5.14
CA TYR A 61 1.69 7.03 6.56
C TYR A 61 0.81 6.08 7.39
N VAL A 62 1.44 5.32 8.27
CA VAL A 62 0.76 4.47 9.27
C VAL A 62 1.12 4.97 10.66
N TYR A 63 0.13 5.05 11.54
CA TYR A 63 0.31 5.51 12.91
C TYR A 63 -0.04 4.39 13.87
N LEU A 64 0.89 4.02 14.75
CA LEU A 64 0.70 2.99 15.76
C LEU A 64 1.33 3.47 17.07
N ASN A 65 0.55 3.44 18.15
CA ASN A 65 0.98 3.87 19.49
C ASN A 65 1.73 5.22 19.50
N GLY A 66 1.14 6.24 18.85
CA GLY A 66 1.72 7.58 18.75
C GLY A 66 2.90 7.71 17.77
N LYS A 67 3.45 6.62 17.23
CA LYS A 67 4.56 6.64 16.27
C LYS A 67 4.07 6.63 14.83
N ARG A 68 4.73 7.42 13.97
CA ARG A 68 4.50 7.46 12.51
C ARG A 68 5.51 6.58 11.78
N TYR A 69 5.01 5.79 10.84
CA TYR A 69 5.78 4.96 9.92
C TYR A 69 5.49 5.40 8.48
N GLU A 70 6.53 5.59 7.68
CA GLU A 70 6.42 5.97 6.27
C GLU A 70 6.76 4.79 5.36
N TYR A 71 5.85 4.48 4.46
CA TYR A 71 6.02 3.47 3.41
C TYR A 71 6.00 4.16 2.05
N SER A 72 7.18 4.46 1.52
CA SER A 72 7.40 5.04 0.19
C SER A 72 7.62 3.94 -0.85
N ALA A 73 7.63 4.29 -2.14
CA ALA A 73 7.80 3.34 -3.23
C ALA A 73 8.94 2.34 -3.00
N GLY A 74 8.64 1.04 -3.11
CA GLY A 74 9.58 -0.06 -2.85
C GLY A 74 9.58 -0.57 -1.40
N ASN A 75 8.94 0.13 -0.46
CA ASN A 75 8.68 -0.39 0.89
C ASN A 75 7.48 -1.34 0.86
N PHE A 76 7.44 -2.28 1.81
CA PHE A 76 6.27 -3.10 2.06
C PHE A 76 5.84 -3.01 3.53
N LEU A 77 4.55 -3.22 3.78
CA LEU A 77 3.93 -3.36 5.08
C LEU A 77 3.37 -4.78 5.18
N ALA A 78 3.82 -5.54 6.17
CA ALA A 78 3.32 -6.88 6.45
C ALA A 78 2.54 -6.87 7.77
N LEU A 79 1.31 -7.36 7.73
CA LEU A 79 0.39 -7.41 8.87
C LEU A 79 -0.09 -8.84 9.02
N PHE A 80 0.25 -9.50 10.13
CA PHE A 80 -0.11 -10.91 10.37
C PHE A 80 -1.16 -11.10 11.46
N MET A 81 -1.39 -10.08 12.29
CA MET A 81 -2.49 -10.02 13.25
C MET A 81 -3.34 -8.80 12.94
N PRO A 82 -4.67 -8.85 13.19
CA PRO A 82 -5.50 -7.68 13.00
C PRO A 82 -4.95 -6.49 13.78
N MET A 83 -4.69 -5.37 13.09
CA MET A 83 -4.24 -4.14 13.75
C MET A 83 -5.41 -3.43 14.45
N ALA A 84 -6.03 -4.11 15.41
CA ALA A 84 -7.04 -3.55 16.30
C ALA A 84 -6.65 -3.64 17.79
N ASN A 85 -5.48 -4.22 18.12
CA ASN A 85 -5.18 -4.52 19.51
C ASN A 85 -4.63 -3.29 20.26
N PHE A 86 -5.53 -2.58 20.93
CA PHE A 86 -5.21 -1.76 22.10
C PHE A 86 -5.13 -2.72 23.29
N ILE A 87 -3.97 -2.77 23.96
CA ILE A 87 -3.89 -3.26 25.33
C ILE A 87 -4.44 -2.15 26.23
#